data_AF-A2E1B3-F1
#
_entry.id   AF-A2E1B3-F1
#
_cell.length_a   1.000
_cell.length_b   1.000
_cell.length_c   1.000
_cell.angle_alpha   90.00
_cell.angle_beta   90.00
_cell.angle_gamma   90.00
#
_symmetry.space_group_name_H-M   'P 1'
#
loop_
_entity.id
_entity.type
_entity.pdbx_description
1 polymer ?
#
loop_
_entity_poly.entity_id
_entity_poly.type
_entity_poly.pdbx_seq_one_letter_code
_entity_poly.pdbx_strand_id
1 'polypeptide(L)'
;MKSTNQNLVLLASDKTIPPDIDVYELEPYLLFMPGKFKDTSVDYQMKLIQHFQDSLDILNNAIKESDELLAKQIERVKEIQKKVPNNLQITNANRDDVIKYYALFEAQQHLSNKLEHTHLASCREYGDLLQRLLKFTEWLVQHPHLIYVNLKRALPSVAAKTYHADQKVFRESRAINLAYREQIAICNCYPPNYVFINANKVFCQNAVDQAMAARKAATSYFEEIPVEDDLFEFFDSQFAPLSKENLVPIKIASDFDSVNSWLERAIDVMVKYDGIENTERKEVIVILLLRYLFRRTYPLLKPELYHSPSLLRTMEFVANRTPIENNVPEKYIPAKLRNEPTKVLFKSNSIASAPVEWLNLVQFKVCPLDMAYCIFKVHESLSIMVTLEASHGNPDTSDFFAQMPGFDDIFDIWICLLSVATICDPAGIVQYIMKWSRLTGFPHRFMACCAYLEAAVEQLNNRISLLPELCPPKPVVHEEIILPE
;
A
#
# COMPACT_ATOMS: atom_id res chain seq x y z
N MET A 1 -62.46 -37.51 -8.10
CA MET A 1 -61.54 -36.63 -8.86
C MET A 1 -62.05 -36.22 -10.24
N LYS A 2 -62.84 -37.02 -10.98
CA LYS A 2 -63.39 -36.58 -12.29
C LYS A 2 -64.47 -35.46 -12.22
N SER A 3 -65.14 -35.25 -11.08
CA SER A 3 -66.20 -34.23 -10.95
C SER A 3 -65.69 -32.80 -10.72
N THR A 4 -64.49 -32.62 -10.15
CA THR A 4 -63.91 -31.29 -9.88
C THR A 4 -63.60 -30.55 -11.17
N ASN A 5 -63.16 -31.28 -12.21
CA ASN A 5 -62.85 -30.71 -13.52
C ASN A 5 -64.07 -30.15 -14.26
N GLN A 6 -65.26 -30.74 -14.10
CA GLN A 6 -66.46 -30.24 -14.79
C GLN A 6 -66.95 -28.91 -14.20
N ASN A 7 -66.91 -28.75 -12.88
CA ASN A 7 -67.30 -27.49 -12.24
C ASN A 7 -66.31 -26.36 -12.52
N LEU A 8 -65.01 -26.68 -12.61
CA LEU A 8 -63.97 -25.72 -12.98
C LEU A 8 -64.13 -25.26 -14.44
N VAL A 9 -64.39 -26.18 -15.38
CA VAL A 9 -64.63 -25.84 -16.80
C VAL A 9 -65.87 -24.98 -16.97
N LEU A 10 -66.96 -25.28 -16.23
CA LEU A 10 -68.17 -24.46 -16.25
C LEU A 10 -67.90 -23.04 -15.74
N LEU A 11 -67.19 -22.91 -14.61
CA LEU A 11 -66.82 -21.62 -14.04
C LEU A 11 -65.90 -20.84 -15.00
N ALA A 12 -64.87 -21.48 -15.55
CA ALA A 12 -63.95 -20.85 -16.50
C ALA A 12 -64.61 -20.44 -17.83
N SER A 13 -65.79 -20.99 -18.15
CA SER A 13 -66.58 -20.61 -19.33
C SER A 13 -67.52 -19.42 -19.10
N ASP A 14 -67.62 -18.92 -17.85
CA ASP A 14 -68.45 -17.79 -17.51
C ASP A 14 -67.83 -16.48 -18.02
N LYS A 15 -68.53 -15.85 -18.98
CA LYS A 15 -68.10 -14.61 -19.64
C LYS A 15 -68.16 -13.38 -18.74
N THR A 16 -68.74 -13.49 -17.54
CA THR A 16 -68.83 -12.40 -16.58
C THR A 16 -67.59 -12.30 -15.68
N ILE A 17 -66.72 -13.31 -15.67
CA ILE A 17 -65.46 -13.27 -14.95
C ILE A 17 -64.54 -12.22 -15.61
N PRO A 18 -63.86 -11.36 -14.81
CA PRO A 18 -62.91 -10.40 -15.32
C PRO A 18 -61.85 -11.05 -16.25
N PRO A 19 -61.56 -10.45 -17.41
CA PRO A 19 -60.71 -11.08 -18.44
C PRO A 19 -59.24 -11.25 -18.02
N ASP A 20 -58.81 -10.58 -16.94
CA ASP A 20 -57.47 -10.69 -16.37
C ASP A 20 -57.34 -11.79 -15.30
N ILE A 21 -58.40 -12.58 -15.06
CA ILE A 21 -58.42 -13.68 -14.10
C ILE A 21 -58.42 -15.02 -14.84
N ASP A 22 -57.31 -15.74 -14.74
CA ASP A 22 -57.27 -17.15 -15.12
C ASP A 22 -57.71 -18.03 -13.95
N VAL A 23 -58.91 -18.62 -14.07
CA VAL A 23 -59.51 -19.48 -13.05
C VAL A 23 -58.69 -20.75 -12.81
N TYR A 24 -57.95 -21.24 -13.82
CA TYR A 24 -57.11 -22.44 -13.68
C TYR A 24 -55.91 -22.18 -12.77
N GLU A 25 -55.34 -20.97 -12.78
CA GLU A 25 -54.27 -20.59 -11.86
C GLU A 25 -54.76 -20.51 -10.41
N LEU A 26 -56.04 -20.20 -10.21
CA LEU A 26 -56.65 -20.10 -8.89
C LEU A 26 -57.17 -21.45 -8.35
N GLU A 27 -57.35 -22.46 -9.21
CA GLU A 27 -57.89 -23.78 -8.86
C GLU A 27 -57.31 -24.37 -7.55
N PRO A 28 -55.99 -24.33 -7.28
CA PRO A 28 -55.42 -24.92 -6.05
C PRO A 28 -55.98 -24.32 -4.75
N TYR A 29 -56.51 -23.11 -4.83
CA TYR A 29 -57.05 -22.31 -3.73
C TYR A 29 -58.58 -22.36 -3.66
N LEU A 30 -59.25 -22.98 -4.63
CA LEU A 30 -60.71 -23.09 -4.69
C LEU A 30 -61.16 -24.49 -4.25
N LEU A 31 -62.18 -24.53 -3.39
CA LEU A 31 -62.82 -25.76 -2.95
C LEU A 31 -64.27 -25.78 -3.43
N PHE A 32 -64.53 -26.55 -4.49
CA PHE A 32 -65.88 -26.73 -5.02
C PHE A 32 -66.73 -27.56 -4.06
N MET A 33 -67.88 -27.03 -3.65
CA MET A 33 -68.77 -27.74 -2.73
C MET A 33 -69.50 -28.87 -3.47
N PRO A 34 -69.61 -30.08 -2.86
CA PRO A 34 -70.24 -31.22 -3.51
C PRO A 34 -71.75 -31.00 -3.70
N GLY A 35 -72.32 -31.56 -4.78
CA GLY A 35 -73.69 -31.31 -5.23
C GLY A 35 -74.85 -31.67 -4.27
N LYS A 36 -74.57 -32.15 -3.06
CA LYS A 36 -75.56 -32.29 -1.96
C LYS A 36 -75.86 -30.95 -1.27
N PHE A 37 -75.05 -29.92 -1.52
CA PHE A 37 -75.21 -28.54 -1.03
C PHE A 37 -75.84 -27.61 -2.08
N LYS A 38 -76.67 -28.13 -2.99
CA LYS A 38 -77.45 -27.34 -3.97
C LYS A 38 -78.63 -26.62 -3.33
N ASP A 39 -78.52 -26.22 -2.07
CA ASP A 39 -79.52 -25.37 -1.45
C ASP A 39 -79.37 -23.96 -2.02
N THR A 40 -80.33 -23.56 -2.86
CA THR A 40 -80.39 -22.22 -3.44
C THR A 40 -81.22 -21.28 -2.56
N SER A 41 -81.46 -21.63 -1.29
CA SER A 41 -82.14 -20.75 -0.34
C SER A 41 -81.39 -19.42 -0.19
N VAL A 42 -82.16 -18.35 0.03
CA VAL A 42 -81.63 -17.01 0.25
C VAL A 42 -80.66 -16.99 1.43
N ASP A 43 -80.97 -17.71 2.51
CA ASP A 43 -80.11 -17.83 3.69
C ASP A 43 -78.75 -18.46 3.38
N TYR A 44 -78.71 -19.45 2.48
CA TYR A 44 -77.47 -20.11 2.08
C TYR A 44 -76.62 -19.23 1.15
N GLN A 45 -77.25 -18.53 0.21
CA GLN A 45 -76.56 -17.52 -0.62
C GLN A 45 -75.98 -16.39 0.24
N MET A 46 -76.71 -15.94 1.26
CA MET A 46 -76.21 -14.92 2.19
C MET A 46 -74.98 -15.39 2.98
N LYS A 47 -74.93 -16.67 3.40
CA LYS A 47 -73.73 -17.24 4.06
C LYS A 47 -72.52 -17.30 3.13
N LEU A 48 -72.73 -17.58 1.85
CA LEU A 48 -71.66 -17.55 0.85
C LEU A 48 -71.12 -16.14 0.62
N ILE A 49 -72.03 -15.16 0.47
CA ILE A 49 -71.66 -13.75 0.36
C ILE A 49 -70.85 -13.32 1.58
N GLN A 50 -71.30 -13.67 2.80
CA GLN A 50 -70.55 -13.36 4.02
C GLN A 50 -69.16 -14.00 4.02
N HIS A 51 -69.03 -15.28 3.63
CA HIS A 51 -67.73 -15.93 3.50
C HIS A 51 -66.80 -15.20 2.51
N PHE A 52 -67.33 -14.74 1.38
CA PHE A 52 -66.54 -13.98 0.41
C PHE A 52 -66.15 -12.60 0.95
N GLN A 53 -67.04 -11.92 1.68
CA GLN A 53 -66.74 -10.65 2.36
C GLN A 53 -65.63 -10.84 3.42
N ASP A 54 -65.76 -11.85 4.28
CA ASP A 54 -64.71 -12.19 5.26
C ASP A 54 -63.38 -12.52 4.57
N SER A 55 -63.45 -13.17 3.40
CA SER A 55 -62.27 -13.49 2.59
C SER A 55 -61.62 -12.24 1.99
N LEU A 56 -62.41 -11.25 1.56
CA LEU A 56 -61.89 -9.96 1.08
C LEU A 56 -61.12 -9.22 2.17
N ASP A 57 -61.63 -9.18 3.40
CA ASP A 57 -60.96 -8.51 4.51
C ASP A 57 -59.60 -9.15 4.82
N ILE A 58 -59.54 -10.48 4.83
CA ILE A 58 -58.30 -11.22 5.04
C ILE A 58 -57.31 -10.99 3.89
N LEU A 59 -57.79 -11.02 2.64
CA LEU A 59 -56.94 -10.80 1.46
C LEU A 59 -56.39 -9.37 1.42
N ASN A 60 -57.20 -8.37 1.74
CA ASN A 60 -56.76 -6.97 1.81
C ASN A 60 -55.66 -6.77 2.85
N ASN A 61 -55.76 -7.42 4.01
CA ASN A 61 -54.69 -7.37 5.02
C ASN A 61 -53.44 -8.12 4.54
N ALA A 62 -53.59 -9.31 3.95
CA ALA A 62 -52.47 -10.09 3.42
C ALA A 62 -51.72 -9.37 2.28
N ILE A 63 -52.44 -8.62 1.44
CA ILE A 63 -51.83 -7.80 0.38
C ILE A 63 -50.97 -6.69 0.99
N LYS A 64 -51.47 -5.97 2.00
CA LYS A 64 -50.68 -4.95 2.71
C LYS A 64 -49.41 -5.54 3.31
N GLU A 65 -49.52 -6.70 3.98
CA GLU A 65 -48.35 -7.41 4.53
C GLU A 65 -47.37 -7.85 3.42
N SER A 66 -47.88 -8.30 2.27
CA SER A 66 -47.07 -8.68 1.11
C SER A 66 -46.33 -7.49 0.51
N ASP A 67 -46.96 -6.33 0.42
CA ASP A 67 -46.35 -5.09 -0.09
C ASP A 67 -45.22 -4.61 0.83
N GLU A 68 -45.44 -4.67 2.16
CA GLU A 68 -44.40 -4.38 3.15
C GLU A 68 -43.22 -5.35 3.05
N LEU A 69 -43.48 -6.64 2.88
CA LEU A 69 -42.45 -7.66 2.67
C LEU A 69 -41.67 -7.42 1.39
N LEU A 70 -42.35 -7.07 0.29
CA LEU A 70 -41.74 -6.75 -0.99
C LEU A 70 -40.81 -5.53 -0.87
N ALA A 71 -41.27 -4.47 -0.22
CA ALA A 71 -40.47 -3.26 0.01
C ALA A 71 -39.21 -3.56 0.84
N LYS A 72 -39.35 -4.30 1.94
CA LYS A 72 -38.20 -4.75 2.76
C LYS A 72 -37.21 -5.58 1.94
N GLN A 73 -37.72 -6.45 1.08
CA GLN A 73 -36.88 -7.31 0.27
C GLN A 73 -36.12 -6.56 -0.84
N ILE A 74 -36.75 -5.54 -1.44
CA ILE A 74 -36.08 -4.66 -2.41
C ILE A 74 -34.89 -3.94 -1.76
N GLU A 75 -35.05 -3.40 -0.56
CA GLU A 75 -33.94 -2.76 0.17
C GLU A 75 -32.84 -3.76 0.52
N ARG A 76 -33.20 -4.96 1.00
CA ARG A 76 -32.24 -6.01 1.33
C ARG A 76 -31.38 -6.44 0.15
N VAL A 77 -31.94 -6.53 -1.06
CA VAL A 77 -31.18 -6.80 -2.29
C VAL A 77 -30.15 -5.69 -2.55
N LYS A 78 -30.51 -4.42 -2.36
CA LYS A 78 -29.58 -3.29 -2.52
C LYS A 78 -28.46 -3.31 -1.47
N GLU A 79 -28.75 -3.67 -0.23
CA GLU A 79 -27.76 -3.77 0.84
C GLU A 79 -26.70 -4.84 0.55
N ILE A 80 -27.13 -6.01 0.08
CA ILE A 80 -26.23 -7.14 -0.20
C ILE A 80 -25.32 -6.85 -1.41
N GLN A 81 -25.83 -6.14 -2.42
CA GLN A 81 -25.03 -5.69 -3.56
C GLN A 81 -23.93 -4.70 -3.16
N LYS A 82 -24.12 -3.92 -2.09
CA LYS A 82 -23.14 -2.96 -1.57
C LYS A 82 -22.16 -3.54 -0.56
N LYS A 83 -22.36 -4.80 -0.16
CA LYS A 83 -21.54 -5.43 0.87
C LYS A 83 -20.11 -5.60 0.38
N VAL A 84 -19.17 -5.06 1.15
CA VAL A 84 -17.72 -5.23 0.95
C VAL A 84 -17.20 -6.36 1.84
N PRO A 85 -16.08 -7.00 1.48
CA PRO A 85 -15.46 -7.99 2.34
C PRO A 85 -15.11 -7.37 3.69
N ASN A 86 -15.19 -8.17 4.75
CA ASN A 86 -14.75 -7.71 6.07
C ASN A 86 -13.25 -7.38 6.00
N ASN A 87 -12.83 -6.29 6.64
CA ASN A 87 -11.41 -6.01 6.78
C ASN A 87 -10.78 -7.10 7.64
N LEU A 88 -9.91 -7.91 7.02
CA LEU A 88 -9.03 -8.82 7.73
C LEU A 88 -8.07 -7.97 8.57
N GLN A 89 -8.10 -8.13 9.90
CA GLN A 89 -7.19 -7.43 10.81
C GLN A 89 -5.82 -8.13 10.88
N ILE A 90 -5.27 -8.55 9.74
CA ILE A 90 -4.12 -9.46 9.73
C ILE A 90 -3.10 -9.01 8.70
N THR A 91 -1.87 -8.78 9.14
CA THR A 91 -0.72 -8.48 8.27
C THR A 91 0.00 -9.74 7.77
N ASN A 92 -0.22 -10.91 8.37
CA ASN A 92 0.61 -12.12 8.16
C ASN A 92 -0.16 -13.42 7.87
N ALA A 93 -1.40 -13.30 7.40
CA ALA A 93 -2.13 -14.48 6.98
C ALA A 93 -1.36 -15.12 5.81
N ASN A 94 -1.26 -16.45 5.79
CA ASN A 94 -0.70 -17.17 4.65
C ASN A 94 -1.41 -16.67 3.37
N ARG A 95 -0.62 -16.29 2.36
CA ARG A 95 -1.12 -15.77 1.08
C ARG A 95 -2.21 -16.67 0.49
N ASP A 96 -2.06 -17.99 0.58
CA ASP A 96 -3.04 -18.94 0.05
C ASP A 96 -4.37 -18.87 0.80
N ASP A 97 -4.33 -18.63 2.11
CA ASP A 97 -5.53 -18.49 2.93
C ASP A 97 -6.23 -17.15 2.73
N VAL A 98 -5.47 -16.08 2.46
CA VAL A 98 -6.01 -14.78 2.04
C VAL A 98 -6.69 -14.92 0.68
N ILE A 99 -6.06 -15.60 -0.28
CA ILE A 99 -6.66 -15.86 -1.60
C ILE A 99 -7.96 -16.67 -1.47
N LYS A 100 -7.96 -17.73 -0.67
CA LYS A 100 -9.17 -18.53 -0.39
C LYS A 100 -10.27 -17.68 0.25
N TYR A 101 -9.92 -16.79 1.18
CA TYR A 101 -10.88 -15.87 1.80
C TYR A 101 -11.61 -15.00 0.76
N TYR A 102 -10.86 -14.35 -0.14
CA TYR A 102 -11.46 -13.51 -1.17
C TYR A 102 -12.31 -14.32 -2.16
N ALA A 103 -11.83 -15.50 -2.58
CA ALA A 103 -12.61 -16.39 -3.46
C ALA A 103 -13.93 -16.86 -2.81
N LEU A 104 -13.90 -17.20 -1.52
CA LEU A 104 -15.10 -17.58 -0.77
C LEU A 104 -16.06 -16.40 -0.55
N PHE A 105 -15.54 -15.19 -0.35
CA PHE A 105 -16.36 -13.97 -0.26
C PHE A 105 -17.12 -13.72 -1.56
N GLU A 106 -16.44 -13.78 -2.71
CA GLU A 106 -17.09 -13.59 -4.02
C GLU A 106 -18.18 -14.64 -4.26
N ALA A 107 -17.88 -15.92 -3.96
CA ALA A 107 -18.87 -17.01 -4.07
C ALA A 107 -20.06 -16.79 -3.13
N GLN A 108 -19.82 -16.35 -1.89
CA GLN A 108 -20.86 -16.01 -0.93
C GLN A 108 -21.73 -14.87 -1.46
N GLN A 109 -21.13 -13.79 -1.95
CA GLN A 109 -21.84 -12.61 -2.44
C GLN A 109 -22.71 -12.97 -3.65
N HIS A 110 -22.18 -13.75 -4.59
CA HIS A 110 -22.94 -14.24 -5.74
C HIS A 110 -24.16 -15.08 -5.32
N LEU A 111 -23.97 -16.04 -4.41
CA LEU A 111 -25.07 -16.90 -3.94
C LEU A 111 -26.09 -16.14 -3.09
N SER A 112 -25.65 -15.22 -2.24
CA SER A 112 -26.53 -14.33 -1.48
C SER A 112 -27.38 -13.47 -2.40
N ASN A 113 -26.77 -12.84 -3.42
CA ASN A 113 -27.52 -12.08 -4.42
C ASN A 113 -28.56 -12.97 -5.13
N LYS A 114 -28.17 -14.16 -5.57
CA LYS A 114 -29.09 -15.10 -6.24
C LYS A 114 -30.26 -15.49 -5.35
N LEU A 115 -29.99 -15.88 -4.10
CA LEU A 115 -31.02 -16.25 -3.12
C LEU A 115 -32.03 -15.13 -2.88
N GLU A 116 -31.54 -13.90 -2.74
CA GLU A 116 -32.37 -12.73 -2.40
C GLU A 116 -33.17 -12.25 -3.61
N HIS A 117 -32.66 -12.46 -4.83
CA HIS A 117 -33.43 -12.30 -6.06
C HIS A 117 -34.52 -13.38 -6.22
N THR A 118 -34.24 -14.64 -5.87
CA THR A 118 -35.27 -15.69 -5.83
C THR A 118 -36.36 -15.35 -4.81
N HIS A 119 -35.99 -14.84 -3.63
CA HIS A 119 -36.95 -14.40 -2.62
C HIS A 119 -37.78 -13.22 -3.12
N LEU A 120 -37.16 -12.23 -3.78
CA LEU A 120 -37.85 -11.10 -4.38
C LEU A 120 -38.86 -11.55 -5.44
N ALA A 121 -38.50 -12.49 -6.31
CA ALA A 121 -39.40 -13.08 -7.29
C ALA A 121 -40.59 -13.78 -6.61
N SER A 122 -40.33 -14.58 -5.57
CA SER A 122 -41.38 -15.24 -4.79
C SER A 122 -42.31 -14.25 -4.08
N CYS A 123 -41.82 -13.11 -3.59
CA CYS A 123 -42.65 -12.03 -3.03
C CYS A 123 -43.57 -11.42 -4.09
N ARG A 124 -43.05 -11.16 -5.30
CA ARG A 124 -43.85 -10.60 -6.41
C ARG A 124 -44.95 -11.56 -6.86
N GLU A 125 -44.59 -12.81 -7.10
CA GLU A 125 -45.56 -13.85 -7.45
C GLU A 125 -46.62 -14.05 -6.37
N TYR A 126 -46.25 -13.92 -5.10
CA TYR A 126 -47.19 -13.97 -3.99
C TYR A 126 -48.15 -12.79 -4.00
N GLY A 127 -47.66 -11.55 -4.15
CA GLY A 127 -48.50 -10.36 -4.26
C GLY A 127 -49.47 -10.42 -5.45
N ASP A 128 -48.96 -10.81 -6.62
CA ASP A 128 -49.77 -10.96 -7.85
C ASP A 128 -50.89 -11.99 -7.68
N LEU A 129 -50.60 -13.12 -7.03
CA LEU A 129 -51.60 -14.15 -6.72
C LEU A 129 -52.69 -13.60 -5.80
N LEU A 130 -52.33 -12.87 -4.74
CA LEU A 130 -53.30 -12.30 -3.81
C LEU A 130 -54.19 -11.26 -4.48
N GLN A 131 -53.64 -10.43 -5.35
CA GLN A 131 -54.40 -9.45 -6.14
C GLN A 131 -55.40 -10.13 -7.08
N ARG A 132 -55.01 -11.20 -7.78
CA ARG A 132 -55.94 -11.98 -8.63
C ARG A 132 -57.03 -12.64 -7.80
N LEU A 133 -56.67 -13.22 -6.65
CA LEU A 133 -57.62 -13.86 -5.75
C LEU A 133 -58.58 -12.84 -5.12
N LEU A 134 -58.13 -11.62 -4.82
CA LEU A 134 -58.97 -10.52 -4.36
C LEU A 134 -60.03 -10.18 -5.42
N LYS A 135 -59.62 -9.85 -6.65
CA LYS A 135 -60.54 -9.55 -7.76
C LYS A 135 -61.53 -10.67 -8.03
N PHE A 136 -61.07 -11.93 -7.96
CA PHE A 136 -61.95 -13.08 -8.13
C PHE A 136 -62.97 -13.19 -6.99
N THR A 137 -62.55 -12.91 -5.76
CA THR A 137 -63.43 -12.91 -4.58
C THR A 137 -64.44 -11.75 -4.64
N GLU A 138 -64.05 -10.57 -5.15
CA GLU A 138 -64.96 -9.43 -5.39
C GLU A 138 -66.05 -9.80 -6.40
N TRP A 139 -65.67 -10.50 -7.47
CA TRP A 139 -66.62 -11.03 -8.44
C TRP A 139 -67.57 -12.06 -7.81
N LEU A 140 -67.07 -12.95 -6.94
CA LEU A 140 -67.88 -13.94 -6.22
C LEU A 140 -68.89 -13.34 -5.25
N VAL A 141 -68.62 -12.14 -4.70
CA VAL A 141 -69.62 -11.39 -3.90
C VAL A 141 -70.82 -10.99 -4.76
N GLN A 142 -70.57 -10.60 -6.02
CA GLN A 142 -71.61 -10.18 -6.96
C GLN A 142 -72.29 -11.38 -7.65
N HIS A 143 -71.56 -12.49 -7.82
CA HIS A 143 -71.99 -13.71 -8.49
C HIS A 143 -71.72 -14.92 -7.57
N PRO A 144 -72.55 -15.16 -6.54
CA PRO A 144 -72.29 -16.22 -5.57
C PRO A 144 -72.30 -17.60 -6.22
N HIS A 145 -71.16 -18.28 -6.15
CA HIS A 145 -70.99 -19.66 -6.62
C HIS A 145 -70.75 -20.60 -5.44
N LEU A 146 -71.04 -21.90 -5.63
CA LEU A 146 -70.86 -22.96 -4.63
C LEU A 146 -69.38 -23.34 -4.46
N ILE A 147 -68.54 -22.37 -4.12
CA ILE A 147 -67.09 -22.46 -4.03
C ILE A 147 -66.66 -21.84 -2.71
N TYR A 148 -65.69 -22.47 -2.04
CA TYR A 148 -65.05 -21.94 -0.86
C TYR A 148 -63.61 -21.52 -1.20
N VAL A 149 -63.27 -20.28 -0.89
CA VAL A 149 -61.90 -19.75 -1.06
C VAL A 149 -61.04 -20.22 0.12
N ASN A 150 -60.06 -21.08 -0.14
CA ASN A 150 -59.19 -21.65 0.89
C ASN A 150 -57.97 -20.76 1.16
N LEU A 151 -58.16 -19.76 2.03
CA LEU A 151 -57.12 -18.79 2.38
C LEU A 151 -55.89 -19.43 3.05
N LYS A 152 -56.06 -20.54 3.77
CA LYS A 152 -54.91 -21.28 4.36
C LYS A 152 -53.96 -21.83 3.29
N ARG A 153 -54.48 -22.19 2.11
CA ARG A 153 -53.67 -22.61 0.96
C ARG A 153 -53.13 -21.43 0.16
N ALA A 154 -53.88 -20.34 0.09
CA ALA A 154 -53.50 -19.14 -0.64
C ALA A 154 -52.41 -18.31 0.07
N LEU A 155 -52.26 -18.48 1.39
CA LEU A 155 -51.34 -17.73 2.24
C LEU A 155 -50.18 -18.59 2.80
N PRO A 156 -49.38 -19.32 1.98
CA PRO A 156 -48.20 -20.01 2.50
C PRO A 156 -47.08 -19.02 2.82
N SER A 157 -46.16 -19.41 3.70
CA SER A 157 -44.95 -18.62 3.97
C SER A 157 -44.13 -18.42 2.69
N VAL A 158 -43.77 -17.18 2.38
CA VAL A 158 -42.89 -16.82 1.25
C VAL A 158 -41.55 -17.56 1.32
N ALA A 159 -41.03 -17.81 2.53
CA ALA A 159 -39.80 -18.58 2.74
C ALA A 159 -39.91 -20.02 2.23
N ALA A 160 -41.07 -20.66 2.43
CA ALA A 160 -41.33 -22.01 1.91
C ALA A 160 -41.39 -22.01 0.37
N LYS A 161 -42.08 -21.04 -0.24
CA LYS A 161 -42.11 -20.87 -1.70
C LYS A 161 -40.70 -20.69 -2.28
N THR A 162 -39.90 -19.82 -1.65
CA THR A 162 -38.52 -19.54 -2.08
C THR A 162 -37.65 -20.79 -2.01
N TYR A 163 -37.76 -21.58 -0.94
CA TYR A 163 -37.03 -22.83 -0.80
C TYR A 163 -37.43 -23.86 -1.87
N HIS A 164 -38.72 -24.00 -2.16
CA HIS A 164 -39.20 -24.93 -3.18
C HIS A 164 -38.82 -24.49 -4.61
N ALA A 165 -38.70 -23.19 -4.86
CA ALA A 165 -38.28 -22.65 -6.15
C ALA A 165 -36.83 -23.00 -6.50
N ASP A 166 -35.89 -22.91 -5.54
CA ASP A 166 -34.48 -23.24 -5.79
C ASP A 166 -33.79 -23.86 -4.56
N GLN A 167 -34.09 -25.14 -4.28
CA GLN A 167 -33.47 -25.88 -3.17
C GLN A 167 -31.95 -25.97 -3.27
N LYS A 168 -31.41 -25.96 -4.51
CA LYS A 168 -29.98 -26.09 -4.77
C LYS A 168 -29.24 -24.85 -4.24
N VAL A 169 -29.73 -23.66 -4.56
CA VAL A 169 -29.13 -22.40 -4.08
C VAL A 169 -29.14 -22.30 -2.56
N PHE A 170 -30.19 -22.76 -1.88
CA PHE A 170 -30.21 -22.79 -0.41
C PHE A 170 -29.12 -23.69 0.17
N ARG A 171 -28.92 -24.89 -0.39
CA ARG A 171 -27.88 -25.83 0.06
C ARG A 171 -26.47 -25.27 -0.19
N GLU A 172 -26.23 -24.75 -1.39
CA GLU A 172 -24.95 -24.16 -1.78
C GLU A 172 -24.63 -22.92 -0.93
N SER A 173 -25.60 -22.02 -0.73
CA SER A 173 -25.45 -20.83 0.10
C SER A 173 -25.11 -21.19 1.54
N ARG A 174 -25.74 -22.22 2.12
CA ARG A 174 -25.42 -22.70 3.47
C ARG A 174 -23.99 -23.23 3.56
N ALA A 175 -23.57 -24.04 2.58
CA ALA A 175 -22.22 -24.61 2.56
C ALA A 175 -21.14 -23.54 2.43
N ILE A 176 -21.31 -22.60 1.50
CA ILE A 176 -20.37 -21.49 1.30
C ILE A 176 -20.33 -20.55 2.50
N ASN A 177 -21.47 -20.24 3.13
CA ASN A 177 -21.49 -19.44 4.35
C ASN A 177 -20.74 -20.09 5.51
N LEU A 178 -20.78 -21.41 5.63
CA LEU A 178 -20.02 -22.14 6.65
C LEU A 178 -18.52 -22.06 6.34
N ALA A 179 -18.12 -22.42 5.11
CA ALA A 179 -16.72 -22.38 4.69
C ALA A 179 -16.12 -20.97 4.79
N TYR A 180 -16.86 -19.93 4.41
CA TYR A 180 -16.44 -18.54 4.53
C TYR A 180 -16.21 -18.13 5.99
N ARG A 181 -17.09 -18.53 6.91
CA ARG A 181 -16.93 -18.26 8.36
C ARG A 181 -15.73 -19.00 8.95
N GLU A 182 -15.52 -20.25 8.56
CA GLU A 182 -14.34 -21.03 8.97
C GLU A 182 -13.06 -20.38 8.46
N GLN A 183 -13.03 -19.92 7.21
CA GLN A 183 -11.87 -19.24 6.64
C GLN A 183 -11.59 -17.90 7.34
N ILE A 184 -12.61 -17.12 7.69
CA ILE A 184 -12.45 -15.93 8.52
C ILE A 184 -11.81 -16.30 9.86
N ALA A 185 -12.28 -17.37 10.51
CA ALA A 185 -11.72 -17.81 11.78
C ALA A 185 -10.25 -18.22 11.64
N ILE A 186 -9.90 -18.98 10.60
CA ILE A 186 -8.51 -19.36 10.30
C ILE A 186 -7.64 -18.13 10.11
N CYS A 187 -8.07 -17.20 9.24
CA CYS A 187 -7.37 -15.95 9.02
C CYS A 187 -7.17 -15.20 10.35
N ASN A 188 -8.22 -15.05 11.17
CA ASN A 188 -8.15 -14.32 12.44
C ASN A 188 -7.37 -15.06 13.54
N CYS A 189 -7.11 -16.35 13.38
CA CYS A 189 -6.31 -17.15 14.31
C CYS A 189 -4.80 -17.09 14.00
N TYR A 190 -4.38 -16.44 12.91
CA TYR A 190 -2.95 -16.18 12.69
C TYR A 190 -2.42 -15.28 13.80
N PRO A 191 -1.37 -15.70 14.53
CA PRO A 191 -0.78 -14.85 15.55
C PRO A 191 -0.23 -13.57 14.89
N PRO A 192 -0.35 -12.40 15.54
CA PRO A 192 0.33 -11.20 15.09
C PRO A 192 1.83 -11.45 14.87
N ASN A 193 2.46 -10.69 13.98
CA ASN A 193 3.92 -10.75 13.86
C ASN A 193 4.55 -10.43 15.22
N TYR A 194 5.67 -11.09 15.51
CA TYR A 194 6.50 -10.79 16.66
C TYR A 194 5.84 -11.03 18.04
N VAL A 195 4.85 -11.91 18.15
CA VAL A 195 4.23 -12.24 19.45
C VAL A 195 5.21 -12.96 20.39
N PHE A 196 6.13 -13.75 19.85
CA PHE A 196 7.04 -14.58 20.62
C PHE A 196 8.32 -13.83 21.00
N ILE A 197 8.36 -13.29 22.22
CA ILE A 197 9.46 -12.45 22.73
C ILE A 197 10.84 -13.10 22.55
N ASN A 198 10.98 -14.40 22.84
CA ASN A 198 12.26 -15.09 22.72
C ASN A 198 12.70 -15.23 21.25
N ALA A 199 11.75 -15.51 20.34
CA ALA A 199 12.05 -15.59 18.92
C ALA A 199 12.46 -14.22 18.36
N ASN A 200 11.79 -13.14 18.78
CA ASN A 200 12.18 -11.78 18.40
C ASN A 200 13.56 -11.40 18.90
N LYS A 201 13.90 -11.78 20.13
CA LYS A 201 15.23 -11.52 20.70
C LYS A 201 16.31 -12.23 19.87
N VAL A 202 16.10 -13.51 19.55
CA VAL A 202 17.01 -14.27 18.69
C VAL A 202 17.09 -13.66 17.29
N PHE A 203 15.96 -13.22 16.72
CA PHE A 203 15.93 -12.53 15.43
C PHE A 203 16.78 -11.26 15.44
N CYS A 204 16.62 -10.38 16.45
CA CYS A 204 17.45 -9.18 16.59
C CYS A 204 18.93 -9.52 16.76
N GLN A 205 19.25 -10.50 17.61
CA GLN A 205 20.63 -10.95 17.82
C GLN A 205 21.26 -11.46 16.52
N ASN A 206 20.53 -12.26 15.73
CA ASN A 206 20.97 -12.75 14.43
C ASN A 206 21.17 -11.61 13.43
N ALA A 207 20.31 -10.59 13.43
CA ALA A 207 20.49 -9.41 12.58
C ALA A 207 21.77 -8.64 12.96
N VAL A 208 22.02 -8.45 14.25
CA VAL A 208 23.27 -7.86 14.75
C VAL A 208 24.48 -8.74 14.40
N ASP A 209 24.38 -10.06 14.51
CA ASP A 209 25.45 -11.00 14.14
C ASP A 209 25.79 -10.95 12.65
N GLN A 210 24.77 -10.86 11.78
CA GLN A 210 24.97 -10.68 10.34
C GLN A 210 25.67 -9.35 10.03
N ALA A 211 25.22 -8.26 10.66
CA ALA A 211 25.87 -6.96 10.52
C ALA A 211 27.32 -6.99 11.02
N MET A 212 27.57 -7.62 12.17
CA MET A 212 28.91 -7.82 12.71
C MET A 212 29.83 -8.58 11.73
N ALA A 213 29.33 -9.65 11.11
CA ALA A 213 30.05 -10.41 10.10
C ALA A 213 30.31 -9.62 8.81
N ALA A 214 29.45 -8.66 8.47
CA ALA A 214 29.58 -7.79 7.30
C ALA A 214 30.47 -6.55 7.55
N ARG A 215 30.98 -6.33 8.77
CA ARG A 215 31.83 -5.18 9.10
C ARG A 215 33.11 -5.17 8.26
N LYS A 216 33.50 -3.98 7.80
CA LYS A 216 34.76 -3.80 7.07
C LYS A 216 35.92 -3.65 8.04
N ALA A 217 37.06 -4.26 7.70
CA ALA A 217 38.28 -4.14 8.49
C ALA A 217 38.65 -2.66 8.75
N ALA A 218 39.04 -2.34 9.99
CA ALA A 218 39.40 -1.01 10.45
C ALA A 218 38.26 0.04 10.48
N THR A 219 37.00 -0.35 10.30
CA THR A 219 35.84 0.54 10.51
C THR A 219 34.74 -0.18 11.30
N SER A 220 33.94 0.56 12.06
CA SER A 220 32.75 0.03 12.72
C SER A 220 31.56 -0.17 11.75
N TYR A 221 31.67 0.30 10.51
CA TYR A 221 30.62 0.33 9.50
C TYR A 221 30.48 -1.00 8.73
N PHE A 222 29.24 -1.26 8.29
CA PHE A 222 28.85 -2.36 7.41
C PHE A 222 27.82 -1.86 6.40
N GLU A 223 27.77 -2.47 5.21
CA GLU A 223 26.75 -2.15 4.19
C GLU A 223 25.37 -2.69 4.60
N GLU A 224 24.31 -2.29 3.90
CA GLU A 224 22.95 -2.76 4.19
C GLU A 224 22.86 -4.30 4.14
N ILE A 225 22.31 -4.91 5.19
CA ILE A 225 22.12 -6.37 5.26
C ILE A 225 20.70 -6.77 4.86
N PRO A 226 20.48 -7.98 4.28
CA PRO A 226 19.18 -8.37 3.73
C PRO A 226 18.02 -8.35 4.73
N VAL A 227 18.30 -8.52 6.02
CA VAL A 227 17.28 -8.59 7.08
C VAL A 227 16.86 -7.23 7.65
N GLU A 228 17.43 -6.12 7.16
CA GLU A 228 17.12 -4.77 7.68
C GLU A 228 15.64 -4.39 7.51
N ASP A 229 15.00 -4.78 6.41
CA ASP A 229 13.58 -4.49 6.16
C ASP A 229 12.67 -5.15 7.22
N ASP A 230 12.86 -6.45 7.45
CA ASP A 230 12.12 -7.20 8.47
C ASP A 230 12.44 -6.68 9.87
N LEU A 231 13.70 -6.30 10.13
CA LEU A 231 14.12 -5.72 11.41
C LEU A 231 13.43 -4.38 11.68
N PHE A 232 13.30 -3.53 10.67
CA PHE A 232 12.62 -2.24 10.79
C PHE A 232 11.11 -2.42 10.95
N GLU A 233 10.50 -3.41 10.28
CA GLU A 233 9.12 -3.79 10.55
C GLU A 233 8.94 -4.27 12.00
N PHE A 234 9.87 -5.08 12.51
CA PHE A 234 9.86 -5.45 13.92
C PHE A 234 9.92 -4.24 14.83
N PHE A 235 10.83 -3.29 14.58
CA PHE A 235 10.98 -2.06 15.36
C PHE A 235 9.69 -1.23 15.41
N ASP A 236 8.90 -1.22 14.33
CA ASP A 236 7.60 -0.55 14.29
C ASP A 236 6.48 -1.30 15.03
N SER A 237 6.69 -2.59 15.34
CA SER A 237 5.67 -3.41 15.96
C SER A 237 5.44 -3.04 17.43
N GLN A 238 4.22 -3.25 17.93
CA GLN A 238 3.89 -3.08 19.35
C GLN A 238 4.69 -4.02 20.28
N PHE A 239 5.32 -5.06 19.74
CA PHE A 239 6.07 -6.05 20.51
C PHE A 239 7.56 -5.71 20.63
N ALA A 240 8.06 -4.78 19.82
CA ALA A 240 9.43 -4.31 19.91
C ALA A 240 9.71 -3.57 21.23
N PRO A 241 10.97 -3.64 21.73
CA PRO A 241 11.36 -2.91 22.93
C PRO A 241 11.24 -1.38 22.75
N LEU A 242 11.43 -0.85 21.53
CA LEU A 242 11.26 0.57 21.23
C LEU A 242 9.83 1.07 21.49
N SER A 243 8.82 0.29 21.08
CA SER A 243 7.41 0.62 21.31
C SER A 243 7.05 0.63 22.80
N LYS A 244 7.62 -0.30 23.58
CA LYS A 244 7.41 -0.37 25.04
C LYS A 244 7.94 0.88 25.77
N GLU A 245 8.95 1.51 25.20
CA GLU A 245 9.60 2.72 25.74
C GLU A 245 9.06 4.02 25.11
N ASN A 246 7.93 3.91 24.38
CA ASN A 246 7.26 5.02 23.68
C ASN A 246 8.18 5.75 22.68
N LEU A 247 9.14 5.04 22.06
CA LEU A 247 9.99 5.58 21.00
C LEU A 247 9.34 5.44 19.62
N VAL A 248 8.27 4.67 19.52
CA VAL A 248 7.47 4.42 18.30
C VAL A 248 5.99 4.71 18.58
N PRO A 249 5.26 5.43 17.70
CA PRO A 249 5.76 6.07 16.49
C PRO A 249 6.75 7.20 16.81
N ILE A 250 7.71 7.43 15.90
CA ILE A 250 8.78 8.41 16.10
C ILE A 250 8.18 9.82 16.08
N LYS A 251 8.26 10.52 17.22
CA LYS A 251 7.77 11.89 17.41
C LYS A 251 8.93 12.80 17.81
N ILE A 252 9.62 13.34 16.80
CA ILE A 252 10.79 14.20 16.99
C ILE A 252 10.65 15.48 16.16
N ALA A 253 11.29 16.56 16.60
CA ALA A 253 11.50 17.74 15.77
C ALA A 253 12.72 17.55 14.84
N SER A 254 12.88 18.43 13.86
CA SER A 254 13.92 18.33 12.80
C SER A 254 15.29 18.92 13.20
N ASP A 255 15.45 19.27 14.49
CA ASP A 255 16.69 19.75 15.08
C ASP A 255 17.60 18.61 15.55
N PHE A 256 18.88 18.94 15.77
CA PHE A 256 19.89 17.96 16.17
C PHE A 256 19.61 17.34 17.55
N ASP A 257 19.21 18.15 18.53
CA ASP A 257 19.07 17.72 19.92
C ASP A 257 17.92 16.72 20.08
N SER A 258 16.79 16.96 19.41
CA SER A 258 15.64 16.04 19.37
C SER A 258 16.00 14.68 18.77
N VAL A 259 16.74 14.68 17.67
CA VAL A 259 17.20 13.46 16.98
C VAL A 259 18.21 12.70 17.84
N ASN A 260 19.21 13.40 18.40
CA ASN A 260 20.23 12.78 19.23
C ASN A 260 19.64 12.18 20.51
N SER A 261 18.72 12.90 21.17
CA SER A 261 18.00 12.42 22.35
C SER A 261 17.19 11.14 22.08
N TRP A 262 16.48 11.08 20.94
CA TRP A 262 15.78 9.87 20.53
C TRP A 262 16.75 8.71 20.29
N LEU A 263 17.86 8.97 19.58
CA LEU A 263 18.84 7.97 19.21
C LEU A 263 19.53 7.37 20.44
N GLU A 264 19.98 8.20 21.38
CA GLU A 264 20.61 7.74 22.65
C GLU A 264 19.67 6.81 23.43
N ARG A 265 18.40 7.19 23.58
CA ARG A 265 17.40 6.36 24.24
C ARG A 265 17.16 5.05 23.49
N ALA A 266 17.06 5.08 22.16
CA ALA A 266 16.86 3.89 21.34
C ALA A 266 18.05 2.93 21.45
N ILE A 267 19.28 3.46 21.46
CA ILE A 267 20.52 2.68 21.63
C ILE A 267 20.48 1.95 22.98
N ASP A 268 20.21 2.66 24.08
CA ASP A 268 20.20 2.05 25.41
C ASP A 268 19.16 0.92 25.52
N VAL A 269 17.98 1.13 24.94
CA VAL A 269 16.90 0.14 24.90
C VAL A 269 17.31 -1.09 24.10
N MET A 270 17.89 -0.90 22.91
CA MET A 270 18.27 -2.02 22.04
C MET A 270 19.50 -2.77 22.55
N VAL A 271 20.49 -2.09 23.11
CA VAL A 271 21.67 -2.73 23.74
C VAL A 271 21.22 -3.58 24.94
N LYS A 272 20.32 -3.06 25.77
CA LYS A 272 19.73 -3.83 26.87
C LYS A 272 18.92 -5.03 26.37
N TYR A 273 18.20 -4.87 25.26
CA TYR A 273 17.40 -5.95 24.66
C TYR A 273 18.27 -7.05 24.06
N ASP A 274 19.35 -6.68 23.35
CA ASP A 274 20.37 -7.61 22.84
C ASP A 274 21.00 -8.40 23.99
N GLY A 275 21.36 -7.72 25.08
CA GLY A 275 21.79 -8.33 26.33
C GLY A 275 23.20 -8.95 26.29
N ILE A 276 23.98 -8.62 25.26
CA ILE A 276 25.38 -9.03 25.13
C ILE A 276 26.26 -7.79 25.33
N GLU A 277 27.05 -7.77 26.41
CA GLU A 277 27.96 -6.67 26.71
C GLU A 277 29.19 -6.72 25.80
N ASN A 278 29.08 -6.10 24.62
CA ASN A 278 30.16 -5.98 23.66
C ASN A 278 30.09 -4.61 22.99
N THR A 279 31.20 -3.85 23.06
CA THR A 279 31.29 -2.48 22.53
C THR A 279 31.10 -2.43 21.01
N GLU A 280 31.57 -3.44 20.27
CA GLU A 280 31.42 -3.51 18.82
C GLU A 280 29.97 -3.81 18.41
N ARG A 281 29.25 -4.63 19.20
CA ARG A 281 27.81 -4.85 18.98
C ARG A 281 27.02 -3.58 19.19
N LYS A 282 27.39 -2.77 20.20
CA LYS A 282 26.78 -1.46 20.42
C LYS A 282 26.95 -0.57 19.19
N GLU A 283 28.14 -0.53 18.59
CA GLU A 283 28.36 0.24 17.35
C GLU A 283 27.46 -0.23 16.20
N VAL A 284 27.30 -1.55 16.03
CA VAL A 284 26.40 -2.10 15.01
C VAL A 284 24.95 -1.70 15.27
N ILE A 285 24.48 -1.81 16.51
CA ILE A 285 23.13 -1.39 16.90
C ILE A 285 22.91 0.09 16.60
N VAL A 286 23.90 0.95 16.87
CA VAL A 286 23.84 2.38 16.56
C VAL A 286 23.60 2.61 15.07
N ILE A 287 24.33 1.90 14.19
CA ILE A 287 24.19 2.04 12.73
C ILE A 287 22.80 1.58 12.26
N LEU A 288 22.32 0.43 12.75
CA LEU A 288 20.97 -0.07 12.43
C LEU A 288 19.89 0.94 12.84
N LEU A 289 20.02 1.54 14.04
CA LEU A 289 19.08 2.53 14.54
C LEU A 289 19.14 3.86 13.78
N LEU A 290 20.33 4.31 13.37
CA LEU A 290 20.48 5.47 12.49
C LEU A 290 19.76 5.25 11.17
N ARG A 291 19.96 4.10 10.51
CA ARG A 291 19.26 3.77 9.26
C ARG A 291 17.75 3.73 9.46
N TYR A 292 17.28 3.03 10.49
CA TYR A 292 15.87 2.96 10.86
C TYR A 292 15.25 4.36 11.03
N LEU A 293 15.89 5.21 11.85
CA LEU A 293 15.42 6.55 12.16
C LEU A 293 15.29 7.41 10.91
N PHE A 294 16.34 7.52 10.11
CA PHE A 294 16.33 8.37 8.91
C PHE A 294 15.39 7.82 7.83
N ARG A 295 15.24 6.49 7.71
CA ARG A 295 14.31 5.88 6.77
C ARG A 295 12.84 6.09 7.16
N ARG A 296 12.50 5.94 8.44
CA ARG A 296 11.12 6.12 8.93
C ARG A 296 10.69 7.56 9.10
N THR A 297 11.64 8.47 9.28
CA THR A 297 11.33 9.91 9.37
C THR A 297 11.38 10.61 8.03
N TYR A 298 11.79 9.97 6.93
CA TYR A 298 11.69 10.60 5.60
C TYR A 298 10.22 10.94 5.26
N PRO A 299 9.89 12.16 4.78
CA PRO A 299 10.79 13.24 4.34
C PRO A 299 11.11 14.31 5.39
N LEU A 300 10.75 14.15 6.66
CA LEU A 300 10.98 15.14 7.73
C LEU A 300 12.46 15.54 7.86
N LEU A 301 13.36 14.54 7.90
CA LEU A 301 14.80 14.74 8.04
C LEU A 301 15.54 14.72 6.70
N LYS A 302 14.90 15.06 5.58
CA LYS A 302 15.55 15.02 4.26
C LYS A 302 16.64 16.11 4.11
N PRO A 303 17.63 15.93 3.22
CA PRO A 303 18.52 17.02 2.83
C PRO A 303 17.73 18.19 2.21
N GLU A 304 18.13 19.41 2.57
CA GLU A 304 17.69 20.61 1.87
C GLU A 304 18.51 20.72 0.58
N LEU A 305 17.82 20.73 -0.55
CA LEU A 305 18.46 20.83 -1.87
C LEU A 305 18.54 22.30 -2.29
N TYR A 306 19.75 22.77 -2.53
CA TYR A 306 20.10 24.09 -3.02
C TYR A 306 20.54 23.98 -4.48
N HIS A 307 19.62 24.23 -5.41
CA HIS A 307 19.97 24.25 -6.82
C HIS A 307 20.81 25.49 -7.14
N SER A 308 22.08 25.30 -7.52
CA SER A 308 23.00 26.36 -7.92
C SER A 308 23.35 26.23 -9.42
N PRO A 309 22.66 26.96 -10.32
CA PRO A 309 22.96 26.91 -11.75
C PRO A 309 24.39 27.34 -12.10
N SER A 310 24.98 28.25 -11.33
CA SER A 310 26.35 28.72 -11.52
C SER A 310 27.38 27.65 -11.18
N LEU A 311 27.15 26.87 -10.12
CA LEU A 311 27.98 25.72 -9.76
C LEU A 311 27.93 24.66 -10.87
N LEU A 312 26.73 24.32 -11.37
CA LEU A 312 26.58 23.34 -12.45
C LEU A 312 27.29 23.76 -13.74
N ARG A 313 27.21 25.04 -14.13
CA ARG A 313 27.97 25.55 -15.30
C ARG A 313 29.48 25.48 -15.08
N THR A 314 29.94 25.75 -13.87
CA THR A 314 31.37 25.67 -13.53
C THR A 314 31.85 24.22 -13.55
N MET A 315 31.05 23.29 -13.05
CA MET A 315 31.31 21.85 -13.17
C MET A 315 31.39 21.43 -14.64
N GLU A 316 30.43 21.82 -15.48
CA GLU A 316 30.46 21.51 -16.91
C GLU A 316 31.69 22.10 -17.62
N PHE A 317 32.07 23.32 -17.26
CA PHE A 317 33.27 23.97 -17.77
C PHE A 317 34.55 23.19 -17.42
N VAL A 318 34.72 22.83 -16.14
CA VAL A 318 35.87 22.03 -15.67
C VAL A 318 35.91 20.65 -16.33
N ALA A 319 34.75 20.00 -16.48
CA ALA A 319 34.64 18.67 -17.10
C ALA A 319 35.06 18.63 -18.58
N ASN A 320 34.93 19.76 -19.29
CA ASN A 320 35.29 19.91 -20.69
C ASN A 320 36.74 20.35 -20.92
N ARG A 321 37.44 20.82 -19.88
CA ARG A 321 38.88 21.09 -19.91
C ARG A 321 39.71 19.82 -19.75
N THR A 322 40.96 19.88 -20.20
CA THR A 322 41.92 18.79 -19.98
C THR A 322 42.31 18.69 -18.50
N PRO A 323 42.69 17.51 -17.99
CA PRO A 323 43.13 17.37 -16.60
C PRO A 323 44.32 18.29 -16.25
N ILE A 324 45.24 18.54 -17.20
CA ILE A 324 46.40 19.41 -17.01
C ILE A 324 45.97 20.88 -16.83
N GLU A 325 45.01 21.37 -17.63
CA GLU A 325 44.44 22.72 -17.45
C GLU A 325 43.69 22.88 -16.12
N ASN A 326 43.29 21.77 -15.50
CA ASN A 326 42.70 21.71 -14.17
C ASN A 326 43.73 21.46 -13.06
N ASN A 327 45.03 21.59 -13.37
CA ASN A 327 46.18 21.41 -12.47
C ASN A 327 46.43 19.97 -11.98
N VAL A 328 45.82 18.96 -12.59
CA VAL A 328 46.11 17.56 -12.23
C VAL A 328 47.54 17.19 -12.64
N PRO A 329 48.40 16.70 -11.72
CA PRO A 329 49.77 16.31 -12.06
C PRO A 329 49.83 15.21 -13.13
N GLU A 330 50.72 15.36 -14.11
CA GLU A 330 50.85 14.42 -15.25
C GLU A 330 51.12 12.96 -14.85
N LYS A 331 51.75 12.73 -13.69
CA LYS A 331 52.01 11.39 -13.14
C LYS A 331 50.74 10.60 -12.82
N TYR A 332 49.60 11.27 -12.68
CA TYR A 332 48.31 10.65 -12.36
C TYR A 332 47.38 10.56 -13.57
N ILE A 333 47.85 10.96 -14.75
CA ILE A 333 47.06 10.98 -15.98
C ILE A 333 47.68 9.99 -16.97
N PRO A 334 46.92 9.01 -17.47
CA PRO A 334 47.39 8.13 -18.54
C PRO A 334 47.87 8.97 -19.74
N ALA A 335 49.04 8.66 -20.30
CA ALA A 335 49.66 9.46 -21.36
C ALA A 335 48.71 9.75 -22.55
N LYS A 336 47.86 8.77 -22.91
CA LYS A 336 46.85 8.88 -23.98
C LYS A 336 45.68 9.83 -23.68
N LEU A 337 45.50 10.24 -22.42
CA LEU A 337 44.36 11.07 -21.97
C LEU A 337 44.77 12.47 -21.55
N ARG A 338 46.05 12.84 -21.63
CA ARG A 338 46.56 14.15 -21.19
C ARG A 338 45.90 15.34 -21.89
N ASN A 339 45.60 15.17 -23.17
CA ASN A 339 44.98 16.19 -24.02
C ASN A 339 43.47 15.97 -24.22
N GLU A 340 42.89 14.95 -23.57
CA GLU A 340 41.47 14.66 -23.67
C GLU A 340 40.70 15.42 -22.57
N PRO A 341 39.41 15.73 -22.78
CA PRO A 341 38.58 16.34 -21.74
C PRO A 341 38.52 15.48 -20.47
N THR A 342 38.46 16.12 -19.30
CA THR A 342 38.46 15.49 -17.98
C THR A 342 37.38 14.41 -17.85
N LYS A 343 36.21 14.60 -18.47
CA LYS A 343 35.14 13.58 -18.52
C LYS A 343 35.54 12.24 -19.15
N VAL A 344 36.57 12.22 -19.99
CA VAL A 344 37.08 10.98 -20.63
C VAL A 344 37.98 10.20 -19.67
N LEU A 345 38.69 10.90 -18.76
CA LEU A 345 39.56 10.28 -17.75
C LEU A 345 38.77 9.26 -16.91
N PHE A 346 37.64 9.70 -16.33
CA PHE A 346 36.79 8.87 -15.48
C PHE A 346 35.89 7.88 -16.24
N LYS A 347 36.02 7.80 -17.57
CA LYS A 347 35.33 6.79 -18.41
C LYS A 347 36.29 5.79 -19.04
N SER A 348 37.58 5.94 -18.79
CA SER A 348 38.63 5.20 -19.51
C SER A 348 38.70 3.72 -19.15
N ASN A 349 38.34 3.35 -17.91
CA ASN A 349 38.27 1.98 -17.42
C ASN A 349 37.41 1.90 -16.14
N SER A 350 37.19 0.69 -15.62
CA SER A 350 36.36 0.44 -14.42
C SER A 350 36.96 1.02 -13.12
N ILE A 351 38.28 1.14 -13.02
CA ILE A 351 38.94 1.72 -11.84
C ILE A 351 38.71 3.23 -11.82
N ALA A 352 38.80 3.87 -12.99
CA ALA A 352 38.58 5.30 -13.16
C ALA A 352 37.10 5.69 -13.08
N SER A 353 36.15 4.80 -13.42
CA SER A 353 34.72 5.08 -13.27
C SER A 353 34.20 4.90 -11.85
N ALA A 354 34.79 4.00 -11.06
CA ALA A 354 34.32 3.66 -9.72
C ALA A 354 34.13 4.88 -8.77
N PRO A 355 35.03 5.89 -8.70
CA PRO A 355 34.80 7.06 -7.86
C PRO A 355 33.56 7.87 -8.29
N VAL A 356 33.27 7.97 -9.60
CA VAL A 356 32.07 8.66 -10.10
C VAL A 356 30.81 7.91 -9.72
N GLU A 357 30.83 6.58 -9.86
CA GLU A 357 29.71 5.71 -9.50
C GLU A 357 29.37 5.84 -8.01
N TRP A 358 30.37 5.78 -7.12
CA TRP A 358 30.18 5.98 -5.69
C TRP A 358 29.62 7.38 -5.35
N LEU A 359 30.11 8.43 -6.01
CA LEU A 359 29.64 9.79 -5.78
C LEU A 359 28.18 9.96 -6.23
N ASN A 360 27.81 9.36 -7.36
CA ASN A 360 26.43 9.35 -7.85
C ASN A 360 25.49 8.56 -6.94
N LEU A 361 25.97 7.54 -6.21
CA LEU A 361 25.15 6.78 -5.27
C LEU A 361 24.73 7.59 -4.04
N VAL A 362 25.47 8.64 -3.68
CA VAL A 362 25.22 9.47 -2.50
C VAL A 362 23.81 10.05 -2.50
N GLN A 363 23.32 10.51 -3.66
CA GLN A 363 22.01 11.17 -3.79
C GLN A 363 20.82 10.21 -3.60
N PHE A 364 21.06 8.90 -3.63
CA PHE A 364 20.04 7.87 -3.40
C PHE A 364 20.02 7.35 -1.96
N LYS A 365 20.94 7.80 -1.11
CA LYS A 365 20.96 7.45 0.31
C LYS A 365 20.07 8.42 1.08
N VAL A 366 19.37 7.89 2.09
CA VAL A 366 18.56 8.71 3.02
C VAL A 366 19.33 8.96 4.31
N CYS A 367 20.09 7.97 4.79
CA CYS A 367 20.88 8.09 6.01
C CYS A 367 22.18 8.88 5.73
N PRO A 368 22.49 9.94 6.50
CA PRO A 368 23.72 10.72 6.33
C PRO A 368 24.99 9.92 6.58
N LEU A 369 24.93 8.85 7.40
CA LEU A 369 26.06 7.95 7.61
C LEU A 369 26.38 7.15 6.33
N ASP A 370 25.37 6.65 5.63
CA ASP A 370 25.54 5.93 4.38
C ASP A 370 26.03 6.86 3.26
N MET A 371 25.59 8.12 3.25
CA MET A 371 26.16 9.15 2.38
C MET A 371 27.65 9.37 2.65
N ALA A 372 28.03 9.56 3.92
CA ALA A 372 29.43 9.75 4.32
C ALA A 372 30.30 8.53 3.96
N TYR A 373 29.76 7.33 4.09
CA TYR A 373 30.41 6.10 3.64
C TYR A 373 30.63 6.07 2.12
N CYS A 374 29.65 6.50 1.32
CA CYS A 374 29.83 6.63 -0.12
C CYS A 374 30.99 7.59 -0.45
N ILE A 375 31.08 8.75 0.24
CA ILE A 375 32.20 9.70 0.08
C ILE A 375 33.55 9.09 0.48
N PHE A 376 33.59 8.30 1.56
CA PHE A 376 34.78 7.52 1.91
C PHE A 376 35.20 6.57 0.78
N LYS A 377 34.24 5.86 0.18
CA LYS A 377 34.50 4.95 -0.96
C LYS A 377 34.94 5.69 -2.23
N VAL A 378 34.45 6.92 -2.44
CA VAL A 378 34.96 7.80 -3.49
C VAL A 378 36.45 8.07 -3.26
N HIS A 379 36.82 8.53 -2.06
CA HIS A 379 38.21 8.84 -1.72
C HIS A 379 39.14 7.63 -1.87
N GLU A 380 38.72 6.48 -1.37
CA GLU A 380 39.47 5.22 -1.48
C GLU A 380 39.68 4.82 -2.94
N SER A 381 38.61 4.83 -3.75
CA SER A 381 38.68 4.47 -5.17
C SER A 381 39.56 5.45 -5.96
N LEU A 382 39.49 6.74 -5.61
CA LEU A 382 40.32 7.76 -6.22
C LEU A 382 41.81 7.55 -5.88
N SER A 383 42.12 7.26 -4.62
CA SER A 383 43.48 6.97 -4.18
C SER A 383 44.06 5.76 -4.91
N ILE A 384 43.26 4.71 -5.12
CA ILE A 384 43.66 3.52 -5.88
C ILE A 384 43.94 3.88 -7.34
N MET A 385 43.02 4.60 -8.01
CA MET A 385 43.19 5.05 -9.40
C MET A 385 44.51 5.80 -9.58
N VAL A 386 44.74 6.79 -8.72
CA VAL A 386 45.90 7.70 -8.78
C VAL A 386 47.21 6.97 -8.50
N THR A 387 47.22 6.09 -7.48
CA THR A 387 48.41 5.30 -7.14
C THR A 387 48.79 4.35 -8.27
N LEU A 388 47.81 3.63 -8.85
CA LEU A 388 48.08 2.71 -9.95
C LEU A 388 48.65 3.43 -11.16
N GLU A 389 48.10 4.58 -11.57
CA GLU A 389 48.63 5.34 -12.70
C GLU A 389 50.06 5.85 -12.44
N ALA A 390 50.34 6.32 -11.22
CA ALA A 390 51.69 6.72 -10.83
C ALA A 390 52.69 5.56 -10.89
N SER A 391 52.28 4.35 -10.46
CA SER A 391 53.10 3.14 -10.54
C SER A 391 53.40 2.71 -11.98
N HIS A 392 52.44 2.86 -12.90
CA HIS A 392 52.65 2.52 -14.32
C HIS A 392 53.59 3.50 -15.04
N GLY A 393 53.60 4.77 -14.61
CA GLY A 393 54.45 5.81 -15.18
C GLY A 393 55.92 5.74 -14.75
N ASN A 394 56.25 5.00 -13.69
CA ASN A 394 57.61 4.99 -13.12
C ASN A 394 58.00 3.62 -12.51
N PRO A 395 58.36 2.63 -13.35
CA PRO A 395 58.59 1.23 -12.93
C PRO A 395 59.84 1.01 -12.04
N ASP A 396 60.73 2.00 -11.92
CA ASP A 396 62.04 1.88 -11.25
C ASP A 396 62.05 2.31 -9.76
N THR A 397 60.90 2.53 -9.13
CA THR A 397 60.87 3.00 -7.72
C THR A 397 60.53 1.89 -6.75
N SER A 398 61.50 1.54 -5.90
CA SER A 398 61.40 0.54 -4.82
C SER A 398 60.56 0.97 -3.62
N ASP A 399 59.94 2.16 -3.66
CA ASP A 399 59.20 2.73 -2.52
C ASP A 399 57.78 3.13 -2.91
N PHE A 400 56.85 2.18 -2.71
CA PHE A 400 55.41 2.31 -2.99
C PHE A 400 54.80 3.54 -2.29
N PHE A 401 55.31 3.92 -1.11
CA PHE A 401 54.81 5.07 -0.36
C PHE A 401 55.15 6.41 -1.02
N ALA A 402 56.22 6.49 -1.81
CA ALA A 402 56.56 7.70 -2.56
C ALA A 402 55.63 7.95 -3.77
N GLN A 403 54.82 6.94 -4.14
CA GLN A 403 53.85 7.01 -5.24
C GLN A 403 52.42 7.34 -4.74
N MET A 404 52.19 7.31 -3.43
CA MET A 404 50.90 7.71 -2.87
C MET A 404 50.71 9.23 -3.04
N PRO A 405 49.51 9.68 -3.45
CA PRO A 405 49.27 11.10 -3.60
C PRO A 405 49.31 11.82 -2.26
N GLY A 406 50.02 12.96 -2.23
CA GLY A 406 49.88 13.93 -1.14
C GLY A 406 48.48 14.54 -1.09
N PHE A 407 48.18 15.26 -0.02
CA PHE A 407 46.90 15.96 0.15
C PHE A 407 46.58 16.91 -1.01
N ASP A 408 47.56 17.74 -1.41
CA ASP A 408 47.40 18.71 -2.49
C ASP A 408 47.23 18.02 -3.86
N ASP A 409 47.93 16.91 -4.07
CA ASP A 409 47.95 16.13 -5.31
C ASP A 409 46.59 15.48 -5.62
N ILE A 410 45.88 14.96 -4.60
CA ILE A 410 44.58 14.30 -4.79
C ILE A 410 43.43 15.31 -4.89
N PHE A 411 43.65 16.55 -4.45
CA PHE A 411 42.61 17.56 -4.34
C PHE A 411 42.16 18.10 -5.70
N ASP A 412 43.07 18.41 -6.62
CA ASP A 412 42.70 18.82 -7.98
C ASP A 412 41.95 17.72 -8.75
N ILE A 413 42.25 16.46 -8.42
CA ILE A 413 41.55 15.29 -8.97
C ILE A 413 40.13 15.19 -8.39
N TRP A 414 39.93 15.56 -7.13
CA TRP A 414 38.59 15.66 -6.52
C TRP A 414 37.71 16.69 -7.21
N ILE A 415 38.25 17.86 -7.57
CA ILE A 415 37.52 18.89 -8.34
C ILE A 415 37.10 18.33 -9.70
N CYS A 416 38.05 17.69 -10.40
CA CYS A 416 37.82 17.05 -11.68
C CYS A 416 36.74 15.97 -11.57
N LEU A 417 36.80 15.13 -10.54
CA LEU A 417 35.82 14.08 -10.28
C LEU A 417 34.43 14.67 -10.06
N LEU A 418 34.32 15.64 -9.14
CA LEU A 418 33.06 16.30 -8.80
C LEU A 418 32.43 16.92 -10.05
N SER A 419 33.24 17.53 -10.92
CA SER A 419 32.78 18.15 -12.17
C SER A 419 32.18 17.17 -13.19
N VAL A 420 32.57 15.90 -13.12
CA VAL A 420 32.11 14.83 -14.03
C VAL A 420 30.93 14.04 -13.43
N ALA A 421 30.77 14.06 -12.11
CA ALA A 421 29.68 13.40 -11.43
C ALA A 421 28.33 14.09 -11.71
N THR A 422 27.28 13.29 -11.84
CA THR A 422 25.91 13.76 -12.08
C THR A 422 25.16 13.98 -10.76
N ILE A 423 25.84 14.65 -9.81
CA ILE A 423 25.29 14.94 -8.48
C ILE A 423 24.51 16.26 -8.54
N CYS A 424 23.24 16.22 -8.14
CA CYS A 424 22.34 17.37 -8.30
C CYS A 424 22.72 18.58 -7.42
N ASP A 425 23.13 18.32 -6.18
CA ASP A 425 23.48 19.35 -5.21
C ASP A 425 24.54 18.85 -4.22
N PRO A 426 25.83 18.93 -4.58
CA PRO A 426 26.91 18.49 -3.71
C PRO A 426 27.04 19.36 -2.45
N ALA A 427 26.65 20.64 -2.50
CA ALA A 427 26.72 21.55 -1.35
C ALA A 427 25.68 21.18 -0.28
N GLY A 428 24.42 20.96 -0.67
CA GLY A 428 23.38 20.50 0.25
C GLY A 428 23.68 19.12 0.84
N ILE A 429 24.30 18.22 0.06
CA ILE A 429 24.77 16.93 0.58
C ILE A 429 25.82 17.11 1.69
N VAL A 430 26.83 17.96 1.47
CA VAL A 430 27.85 18.26 2.49
C VAL A 430 27.21 18.85 3.74
N GLN A 431 26.36 19.87 3.60
CA GLN A 431 25.67 20.49 4.72
C GLN A 431 24.81 19.49 5.50
N TYR A 432 24.13 18.60 4.78
CA TYR A 432 23.31 17.55 5.38
C TYR A 432 24.15 16.54 6.17
N ILE A 433 25.25 16.03 5.61
CA ILE A 433 26.17 15.14 6.33
C ILE A 433 26.72 15.86 7.57
N MET A 434 27.19 17.10 7.41
CA MET A 434 27.77 17.88 8.51
C MET A 434 26.79 18.14 9.64
N LYS A 435 25.52 18.45 9.32
CA LYS A 435 24.45 18.64 10.31
C LYS A 435 24.32 17.43 11.24
N TRP A 436 24.43 16.22 10.70
CA TRP A 436 24.20 14.98 11.45
C TRP A 436 25.49 14.26 11.87
N SER A 437 26.65 14.73 11.44
CA SER A 437 27.96 14.10 11.68
C SER A 437 28.35 13.94 13.14
N ARG A 438 27.74 14.72 14.03
CA ARG A 438 27.99 14.67 15.48
C ARG A 438 27.18 13.58 16.19
N LEU A 439 26.27 12.90 15.48
CA LEU A 439 25.56 11.76 16.05
C LEU A 439 26.53 10.61 16.34
N THR A 440 26.22 9.84 17.39
CA THR A 440 27.00 8.64 17.73
C THR A 440 27.02 7.66 16.56
N GLY A 441 28.18 7.04 16.30
CA GLY A 441 28.35 6.03 15.24
C GLY A 441 29.01 6.53 13.97
N PHE A 442 29.23 7.84 13.81
CA PHE A 442 30.01 8.39 12.70
C PHE A 442 31.52 8.17 12.88
N PRO A 443 32.19 7.40 11.99
CA PRO A 443 33.63 7.22 12.05
C PRO A 443 34.37 8.52 11.67
N HIS A 444 35.37 8.93 12.45
CA HIS A 444 36.19 10.11 12.15
C HIS A 444 36.83 10.05 10.75
N ARG A 445 37.19 8.86 10.27
CA ARG A 445 37.75 8.64 8.93
C ARG A 445 36.78 9.05 7.81
N PHE A 446 35.47 8.86 8.00
CA PHE A 446 34.48 9.29 7.02
C PHE A 446 34.39 10.81 6.99
N MET A 447 34.42 11.45 8.16
CA MET A 447 34.42 12.92 8.26
C MET A 447 35.65 13.56 7.63
N ALA A 448 36.83 12.95 7.79
CA ALA A 448 38.03 13.39 7.10
C ALA A 448 37.89 13.32 5.57
N CYS A 449 37.18 12.32 5.04
CA CYS A 449 36.90 12.22 3.60
C CYS A 449 35.86 13.25 3.13
N CYS A 450 34.85 13.55 3.96
CA CYS A 450 33.86 14.58 3.67
C CYS A 450 34.48 15.98 3.54
N ALA A 451 35.56 16.27 4.26
CA ALA A 451 36.29 17.53 4.14
C ALA A 451 36.87 17.75 2.72
N TYR A 452 37.26 16.68 2.00
CA TYR A 452 37.70 16.81 0.60
C TYR A 452 36.55 17.23 -0.32
N LEU A 453 35.35 16.66 -0.12
CA LEU A 453 34.17 17.05 -0.88
C LEU A 453 33.78 18.51 -0.57
N GLU A 454 33.78 18.88 0.71
CA GLU A 454 33.50 20.26 1.14
C GLU A 454 34.45 21.27 0.49
N ALA A 455 35.76 21.02 0.58
CA ALA A 455 36.77 21.88 -0.02
C ALA A 455 36.67 21.92 -1.55
N ALA A 456 36.36 20.80 -2.21
CA ALA A 456 36.19 20.76 -3.67
C ALA A 456 34.96 21.58 -4.11
N VAL A 457 33.85 21.51 -3.36
CA VAL A 457 32.65 22.33 -3.59
C VAL A 457 32.96 23.81 -3.39
N GLU A 458 33.66 24.18 -2.31
CA GLU A 458 34.05 25.57 -2.04
C GLU A 458 34.95 26.14 -3.14
N GLN A 459 35.95 25.36 -3.60
CA GLN A 459 36.84 25.83 -4.65
C GLN A 459 36.13 25.99 -6.00
N LEU A 460 35.21 25.09 -6.36
CA LEU A 460 34.37 25.27 -7.55
C LEU A 460 33.52 26.53 -7.43
N ASN A 461 32.95 26.81 -6.25
CA ASN A 461 32.20 28.04 -6.02
C ASN A 461 33.09 29.28 -6.17
N ASN A 462 34.33 29.25 -5.67
CA ASN A 462 35.27 30.36 -5.82
C ASN A 462 35.67 30.58 -7.28
N ARG A 463 35.80 29.51 -8.09
CA ARG A 463 36.07 29.59 -9.54
C ARG A 463 34.94 30.25 -10.35
N ILE A 464 33.71 30.33 -9.83
CA ILE A 464 32.59 31.05 -10.47
C ILE A 464 32.95 32.52 -10.71
N SER A 465 33.63 33.15 -9.74
CA SER A 465 34.02 34.57 -9.81
C SER A 465 35.10 34.86 -10.88
N LEU A 466 35.78 33.83 -11.38
CA LEU A 466 36.89 33.91 -12.33
C LEU A 466 36.48 33.61 -13.77
N LEU A 467 35.20 33.30 -14.03
CA LEU A 467 34.66 33.05 -15.37
C LEU A 467 33.83 34.26 -15.84
N PRO A 468 34.45 35.29 -16.45
CA PRO A 468 33.75 36.51 -16.89
C PRO A 468 32.65 36.25 -17.93
N GLU A 469 32.67 35.09 -18.61
CA GLU A 469 31.67 34.69 -19.60
C GLU A 469 30.38 34.08 -19.01
N LEU A 470 30.35 33.79 -17.70
CA LEU A 470 29.21 33.11 -17.05
C LEU A 470 28.33 34.03 -16.16
N CYS A 471 28.75 35.27 -15.94
CA CYS A 471 27.91 36.29 -15.31
C CYS A 471 26.88 36.80 -16.32
N PRO A 472 25.57 36.84 -16.02
CA PRO A 472 24.64 37.59 -16.86
C PRO A 472 25.14 39.04 -16.95
N PRO A 473 24.99 39.71 -18.12
CA PRO A 473 25.40 41.10 -18.24
C PRO A 473 24.71 41.89 -17.14
N LYS A 474 25.48 42.71 -16.41
CA LYS A 474 24.92 43.65 -15.43
C LYS A 474 23.75 44.38 -16.11
N PRO A 475 22.59 44.54 -15.45
CA PRO A 475 21.49 45.28 -16.04
C PRO A 475 22.05 46.64 -16.48
N VAL A 476 21.90 46.93 -17.77
CA VAL A 476 22.23 48.24 -18.33
C VAL A 476 21.36 49.21 -17.54
N VAL A 477 22.01 50.03 -16.72
CA VAL A 477 21.36 51.17 -16.08
C VAL A 477 20.91 52.03 -17.25
N HIS A 478 19.61 52.02 -17.55
CA HIS A 478 19.03 53.03 -18.41
C HIS A 478 19.24 54.35 -17.68
N GLU A 479 20.20 55.15 -18.15
CA GLU A 479 20.27 56.56 -17.80
C GLU A 479 18.89 57.15 -18.12
N GLU A 480 18.21 57.63 -17.08
CA GLU A 480 16.98 58.40 -17.22
C GLU A 480 17.26 59.58 -18.15
N ILE A 481 16.68 59.52 -19.34
CA ILE A 481 16.60 60.68 -20.24
C ILE A 481 15.69 61.68 -19.53
N ILE A 482 16.29 62.62 -18.82
CA ILE A 482 15.60 63.82 -18.35
C ILE A 482 15.30 64.66 -19.59
N LEU A 483 14.04 64.68 -20.01
CA LEU A 483 13.55 65.64 -21.00
C LEU A 483 13.40 67.01 -20.31
N PRO A 484 13.93 68.11 -20.89
CA PRO A 484 13.75 69.45 -20.37
C PRO A 484 12.32 69.95 -20.64
N GLU A 485 11.77 70.73 -19.69
CA GLU A 485 10.43 71.33 -19.71
C GLU A 485 10.14 72.23 -20.92
#